data_AF-F0WVA9-F1
#
_entry.id   AF-F0WVA9-F1
#
_cell.length_a   1.000
_cell.length_b   1.000
_cell.length_c   1.000
_cell.angle_alpha   90.00
_cell.angle_beta   90.00
_cell.angle_gamma   90.00
#
_symmetry.space_group_name_H-M   'P 1'
#
loop_
_entity.id
_entity.type
_entity.pdbx_description
1 polymer ?
#
loop_
_entity_poly.entity_id
_entity_poly.type
_entity_poly.pdbx_seq_one_letter_code
_entity_poly.pdbx_strand_id
1 'polypeptide(L)'
;MNSIRVVLAVCVKHDYVMEQLDADTALLKSKLVEQVYMNVPFGVTNAKGMVCKLEKAINDLKQAASAWNKTIRNVFLKNSFKSCGADQCVYVKSTRHGFTSVEMHEVKVTLKNAFKMKELGVAKFISGMEIDHDKNAGTLKIKQTR
;
A
#
# COMPACT_ATOMS: atom_id res chain seq x y z
N MET A 1 -3.87 20.29 -1.44
CA MET A 1 -2.47 19.85 -1.26
C MET A 1 -2.44 18.34 -1.35
N ASN A 2 -1.62 17.75 -2.22
CA ASN A 2 -1.53 16.29 -2.37
C ASN A 2 -0.58 15.74 -1.29
N SER A 3 -1.07 14.83 -0.45
CA SER A 3 -0.31 14.21 0.66
C SER A 3 0.98 13.54 0.18
N ILE A 4 0.99 12.95 -1.01
CA ILE A 4 2.18 12.36 -1.62
C ILE A 4 3.25 13.44 -1.81
N ARG A 5 2.89 14.60 -2.35
CA ARG A 5 3.87 15.70 -2.56
C ARG A 5 4.43 16.23 -1.23
N VAL A 6 3.62 16.22 -0.16
CA VAL A 6 4.10 16.56 1.19
C VAL A 6 5.09 15.51 1.69
N VAL A 7 4.79 14.22 1.53
CA VAL A 7 5.71 13.13 1.89
C VAL A 7 7.02 13.25 1.12
N LEU A 8 6.97 13.52 -0.19
CA LEU A 8 8.17 13.72 -1.01
C LEU A 8 9.00 14.91 -0.52
N ALA A 9 8.36 16.04 -0.19
CA ALA A 9 9.06 17.21 0.36
C ALA A 9 9.73 16.92 1.71
N VAL A 10 9.07 16.14 2.58
CA VAL A 10 9.66 15.67 3.86
C VAL A 10 10.86 14.78 3.60
N CYS A 11 10.78 13.86 2.64
CA CYS A 11 11.90 12.99 2.28
C CYS A 11 13.12 13.79 1.82
N VAL A 12 12.94 14.82 0.99
CA VAL A 12 14.04 15.71 0.57
C VAL A 12 14.59 16.49 1.76
N LYS A 13 13.71 17.09 2.58
CA LYS A 13 14.11 17.93 3.71
C LYS A 13 14.98 17.19 4.73
N HIS A 14 14.76 15.89 4.89
CA HIS A 14 15.45 15.05 5.85
C HIS A 14 16.44 14.05 5.22
N ASP A 15 16.71 14.18 3.92
CA ASP A 15 17.60 13.28 3.16
C ASP A 15 17.21 11.78 3.26
N TYR A 16 15.91 11.50 3.36
CA TYR A 16 15.41 10.14 3.49
C TYR A 16 15.48 9.35 2.19
N VAL A 17 15.80 8.06 2.31
CA VAL A 17 15.69 7.10 1.22
C VAL A 17 14.24 6.65 1.11
N MET A 18 13.70 6.70 -0.11
CA MET A 18 12.37 6.21 -0.41
C MET A 18 12.48 4.88 -1.13
N GLU A 19 11.89 3.83 -0.57
CA GLU A 19 11.79 2.54 -1.21
C GLU A 19 10.33 2.18 -1.49
N GLN A 20 10.14 1.43 -2.56
CA GLN A 20 8.83 1.04 -3.05
C GLN A 20 8.68 -0.47 -2.97
N LEU A 21 7.54 -0.89 -2.41
CA LEU A 21 7.11 -2.28 -2.38
C LEU A 21 5.74 -2.38 -3.05
N ASP A 22 5.55 -3.46 -3.80
CA ASP A 22 4.31 -3.80 -4.48
C ASP A 22 3.71 -5.07 -3.86
N ALA A 23 2.39 -5.12 -3.70
CA ALA A 23 1.71 -6.16 -2.94
C ALA A 23 0.86 -7.07 -3.85
N ASP A 24 1.46 -8.15 -4.35
CA ASP A 24 0.82 -9.12 -5.26
C ASP A 24 -0.52 -9.69 -4.72
N THR A 25 -0.61 -9.87 -3.40
CA THR A 25 -1.76 -10.54 -2.75
C THR A 25 -2.63 -9.58 -1.93
N ALA A 26 -2.55 -8.28 -2.22
CA ALA A 26 -3.30 -7.24 -1.51
C ALA A 26 -4.80 -7.57 -1.39
N LEU A 27 -5.48 -7.83 -2.51
CA LEU A 27 -6.92 -8.11 -2.54
C LEU A 27 -7.27 -9.48 -1.96
N LEU A 28 -6.50 -10.52 -2.31
CA LEU A 28 -6.75 -11.88 -1.84
C LEU A 28 -6.59 -12.04 -0.32
N LYS A 29 -5.80 -11.19 0.32
CA LYS A 29 -5.69 -11.14 1.79
C LYS A 29 -6.81 -10.31 2.43
N SER A 30 -7.40 -9.38 1.67
CA SER A 30 -8.42 -8.45 2.14
C SER A 30 -9.79 -9.10 2.28
N LYS A 31 -10.36 -9.05 3.49
CA LYS A 31 -11.71 -9.56 3.75
C LYS A 31 -12.76 -8.54 3.29
N LEU A 32 -13.84 -9.05 2.73
CA LEU A 32 -15.04 -8.25 2.45
C LEU A 32 -15.88 -8.15 3.72
N VAL A 33 -16.38 -6.95 4.02
CA VAL A 33 -17.31 -6.74 5.15
C VAL A 33 -18.74 -6.97 4.67
N GLU A 34 -19.01 -6.53 3.45
CA GLU A 34 -20.29 -6.69 2.78
C GLU A 34 -20.43 -8.12 2.21
N GLN A 35 -21.66 -8.60 2.09
CA GLN A 35 -21.94 -9.85 1.40
C GLN A 35 -21.94 -9.61 -0.11
N VAL A 36 -21.04 -10.28 -0.81
CA VAL A 36 -20.87 -10.14 -2.26
C VAL A 36 -20.99 -11.52 -2.88
N TYR A 37 -21.83 -11.62 -3.90
CA TYR A 37 -22.06 -12.85 -4.63
C TYR A 37 -21.67 -12.66 -6.09
N MET A 38 -21.21 -13.73 -6.72
CA MET A 38 -20.93 -13.77 -8.15
C MET A 38 -21.43 -15.07 -8.75
N ASN A 39 -21.64 -15.06 -10.07
CA ASN A 39 -21.88 -16.29 -10.80
C ASN A 39 -20.70 -17.26 -10.62
N VAL A 40 -21.02 -18.55 -10.60
CA VAL A 40 -19.98 -19.58 -10.52
C VAL A 40 -19.02 -19.42 -11.69
N PRO A 41 -17.70 -19.32 -11.44
CA PRO A 41 -16.72 -19.14 -12.51
C PRO A 41 -16.77 -20.25 -13.54
N PHE A 42 -16.40 -19.93 -14.77
CA PHE A 42 -16.24 -20.91 -15.82
C PHE A 42 -15.23 -22.00 -15.39
N GLY A 43 -15.56 -23.27 -15.65
CA GLY A 43 -14.73 -24.41 -15.28
C GLY A 43 -14.99 -25.00 -13.89
N VAL A 44 -15.91 -24.42 -13.10
CA VAL A 44 -16.37 -25.01 -11.83
C VAL A 44 -17.75 -25.64 -12.03
N THR A 45 -17.92 -26.91 -11.63
CA THR A 45 -19.20 -27.60 -11.69
C THR A 45 -20.21 -26.89 -10.78
N ASN A 46 -21.24 -26.29 -11.39
CA ASN A 46 -22.29 -25.62 -10.67
C ASN A 46 -23.50 -26.55 -10.49
N ALA A 47 -23.92 -26.82 -9.25
CA ALA A 47 -25.25 -27.38 -9.01
C ALA A 47 -26.31 -26.33 -9.35
N LYS A 48 -27.41 -26.73 -9.99
CA LYS A 48 -28.43 -25.78 -10.50
C LYS A 48 -28.88 -24.81 -9.39
N GLY A 49 -28.76 -23.51 -9.68
CA GLY A 49 -29.26 -22.44 -8.81
C GLY A 49 -28.27 -21.93 -7.75
N MET A 50 -27.02 -22.38 -7.75
CA MET A 50 -26.01 -21.85 -6.81
C MET A 50 -25.22 -20.66 -7.38
N VAL A 51 -24.77 -19.82 -6.45
CA VAL A 51 -23.87 -18.67 -6.67
C VAL A 51 -22.70 -18.75 -5.70
N CYS A 52 -21.56 -18.15 -6.07
CA CYS A 52 -20.39 -18.09 -5.20
C CYS A 52 -20.49 -16.87 -4.29
N LYS A 53 -20.33 -17.08 -2.98
CA LYS A 53 -20.10 -15.99 -2.02
C LYS A 53 -18.60 -15.66 -1.98
N LEU A 54 -18.26 -14.40 -2.18
CA LEU A 54 -16.89 -13.93 -2.07
C LEU A 54 -16.55 -13.59 -0.62
N GLU A 55 -15.58 -14.30 -0.06
CA GLU A 55 -15.03 -14.04 1.29
C GLU A 55 -13.86 -13.03 1.24
N LYS A 56 -13.25 -12.86 0.07
CA LYS A 56 -12.08 -12.02 -0.18
C LYS A 56 -12.32 -11.08 -1.34
N ALA A 57 -11.66 -9.93 -1.32
CA ALA A 57 -11.71 -9.00 -2.43
C ALA A 57 -11.00 -9.59 -3.65
N ILE A 58 -11.56 -9.33 -4.83
CA ILE A 58 -10.97 -9.63 -6.13
C ILE A 58 -10.93 -8.34 -6.96
N ASN A 59 -10.26 -8.41 -8.10
CA ASN A 59 -10.24 -7.30 -9.06
C ASN A 59 -11.69 -6.91 -9.46
N ASP A 60 -11.86 -5.67 -9.90
CA ASP A 60 -13.14 -5.13 -10.41
C ASP A 60 -14.26 -4.95 -9.37
N LEU A 61 -14.08 -5.38 -8.13
CA LEU A 61 -15.03 -5.02 -7.06
C LEU A 61 -14.90 -3.53 -6.72
N LYS A 62 -16.02 -2.80 -6.71
CA LYS A 62 -16.09 -1.38 -6.33
C LYS A 62 -15.50 -1.10 -4.94
N GLN A 63 -15.58 -2.08 -4.05
CA GLN A 63 -15.10 -2.05 -2.67
C GLN A 63 -13.69 -2.65 -2.47
N ALA A 64 -13.04 -3.15 -3.53
CA ALA A 64 -11.72 -3.76 -3.45
C ALA A 64 -10.68 -2.83 -2.79
N ALA A 65 -10.63 -1.57 -3.22
CA ALA A 65 -9.72 -0.57 -2.67
C ALA A 65 -10.00 -0.28 -1.17
N SER A 66 -11.27 -0.24 -0.77
CA SER A 66 -11.67 -0.04 0.63
C SER A 66 -11.29 -1.24 1.50
N ALA A 67 -11.54 -2.46 1.01
CA ALA A 67 -11.15 -3.70 1.68
C ALA A 67 -9.62 -3.78 1.85
N TRP A 68 -8.87 -3.38 0.82
CA TRP A 68 -7.42 -3.27 0.88
C TRP A 68 -6.96 -2.26 1.93
N ASN A 69 -7.46 -1.03 1.87
CA ASN A 69 -7.06 0.02 2.80
C ASN A 69 -7.33 -0.39 4.26
N LYS A 70 -8.50 -0.97 4.55
CA LYS A 70 -8.82 -1.49 5.90
C LYS A 70 -7.85 -2.60 6.33
N THR A 71 -7.48 -3.48 5.40
CA THR A 71 -6.59 -4.62 5.68
C THR A 71 -5.17 -4.16 5.98
N ILE A 72 -4.57 -3.32 5.13
CA ILE A 72 -3.21 -2.82 5.35
C ILE A 72 -3.14 -1.86 6.55
N ARG A 73 -4.19 -1.05 6.78
CA ARG A 73 -4.32 -0.22 7.99
C ARG A 73 -4.14 -1.05 9.25
N ASN A 74 -4.79 -2.20 9.34
CA ASN A 74 -4.68 -3.08 10.52
C ASN A 74 -3.26 -3.60 10.71
N VAL A 75 -2.51 -3.87 9.63
CA VAL A 75 -1.09 -4.24 9.71
C VAL A 75 -0.27 -3.08 10.27
N PHE A 76 -0.45 -1.87 9.75
CA PHE A 76 0.26 -0.68 10.22
C PHE A 76 -0.03 -0.39 11.70
N LEU A 77 -1.31 -0.36 12.11
CA LEU A 77 -1.70 -0.06 13.49
C LEU A 77 -1.14 -1.10 14.49
N LYS A 78 -1.16 -2.39 14.13
CA LYS A 78 -0.55 -3.45 14.96
C LYS A 78 0.97 -3.33 15.10
N ASN A 79 1.61 -2.62 14.19
CA ASN A 79 3.06 -2.38 14.18
C ASN A 79 3.42 -0.95 14.61
N SER A 80 2.56 -0.34 15.44
CA SER A 80 2.79 0.97 16.09
C SER A 80 2.86 2.16 15.12
N PHE A 81 2.39 2.02 13.89
CA PHE A 81 2.14 3.17 13.02
C PHE A 81 0.85 3.87 13.42
N LYS A 82 0.78 5.17 13.15
CA LYS A 82 -0.43 5.99 13.29
C LYS A 82 -0.83 6.56 11.94
N SER A 83 -2.14 6.59 11.69
CA SER A 83 -2.69 7.29 10.53
C SER A 83 -2.39 8.77 10.62
N CYS A 84 -2.00 9.39 9.52
CA CYS A 84 -1.99 10.84 9.40
C CYS A 84 -3.44 11.34 9.46
N GLY A 85 -3.72 12.36 10.28
CA GLY A 85 -5.07 12.93 10.38
C GLY A 85 -5.54 13.61 9.09
N ALA A 86 -4.59 14.09 8.28
CA ALA A 86 -4.87 14.76 7.02
C ALA A 86 -5.10 13.79 5.84
N ASP A 87 -4.62 12.55 5.93
CA ASP A 87 -4.78 11.54 4.88
C ASP A 87 -4.76 10.12 5.47
N GLN A 88 -5.85 9.37 5.23
CA GLN A 88 -6.05 8.01 5.76
C GLN A 88 -5.18 6.94 5.09
N CYS A 89 -4.48 7.26 4.00
CA CYS A 89 -3.55 6.39 3.30
C CYS A 89 -2.09 6.64 3.72
N VAL A 90 -1.82 7.67 4.51
CA VAL A 90 -0.47 7.98 5.01
C VAL A 90 -0.34 7.52 6.45
N TYR A 91 0.70 6.74 6.74
CA TYR A 91 0.98 6.20 8.06
C TYR A 91 2.38 6.59 8.52
N VAL A 92 2.50 7.04 9.76
CA VAL A 92 3.76 7.52 10.34
C VAL A 92 4.05 6.72 11.60
N LYS A 93 5.29 6.24 11.74
CA LYS A 93 5.80 5.62 12.95
C LYS A 93 6.88 6.53 13.52
N SER A 94 6.64 7.07 14.71
CA SER A 94 7.63 7.85 15.43
C SER A 94 8.57 6.91 16.17
N THR A 95 9.87 7.13 16.00
CA THR A 95 10.92 6.36 16.65
C THR A 95 11.83 7.30 17.44
N ARG A 96 12.48 6.82 18.51
CA ARG A 96 13.28 7.68 19.40
C ARG A 96 14.52 8.26 18.73
N HIS A 97 15.05 7.58 17.71
CA HIS A 97 16.31 7.94 17.06
C HIS A 97 16.11 8.38 15.59
N GLY A 98 14.88 8.68 15.18
CA GLY A 98 14.54 8.85 13.77
C GLY A 98 14.52 7.51 13.03
N PHE A 99 14.03 7.52 11.78
CA PHE A 99 13.82 6.29 11.01
C PHE A 99 15.15 5.76 10.46
N THR A 100 15.60 4.62 10.97
CA THR A 100 16.87 3.96 10.65
C THR A 100 16.70 2.86 9.60
N SER A 101 17.81 2.38 9.04
CA SER A 101 17.81 1.23 8.12
C SER A 101 17.28 -0.06 8.78
N VAL A 102 17.50 -0.23 10.08
CA VAL A 102 16.98 -1.37 10.86
C VAL A 102 15.46 -1.31 10.92
N GLU A 103 14.90 -0.14 11.26
CA GLU A 103 13.44 0.03 11.33
C GLU A 103 12.79 -0.11 9.95
N MET A 104 13.47 0.32 8.88
CA MET A 104 13.04 0.09 7.51
C MET A 104 13.00 -1.41 7.17
N HIS A 105 14.04 -2.15 7.56
CA HIS A 105 14.09 -3.61 7.37
C HIS A 105 12.97 -4.32 8.11
N GLU A 106 12.72 -3.98 9.38
CA GLU A 106 11.61 -4.53 10.16
C GLU A 106 10.25 -4.30 9.48
N VAL A 107 10.04 -3.10 8.94
CA VAL A 107 8.79 -2.78 8.23
C VAL A 107 8.64 -3.63 6.98
N LYS A 108 9.71 -3.82 6.20
CA LYS A 108 9.68 -4.74 5.05
C LYS A 108 9.34 -6.17 5.46
N VAL A 109 9.95 -6.67 6.53
CA VAL A 109 9.68 -8.02 7.06
C VAL A 109 8.22 -8.15 7.49
N THR A 110 7.70 -7.18 8.25
CA THR A 110 6.29 -7.13 8.65
C THR A 110 5.35 -7.18 7.46
N LEU A 111 5.62 -6.37 6.42
CA LEU A 111 4.78 -6.35 5.21
C LEU A 111 4.86 -7.67 4.44
N LYS A 112 6.06 -8.26 4.30
CA LYS A 112 6.27 -9.57 3.66
C LYS A 112 5.62 -10.74 4.42
N ASN A 113 5.51 -10.62 5.74
CA ASN A 113 4.79 -11.62 6.55
C ASN A 113 3.27 -11.51 6.36
N ALA A 114 2.76 -10.29 6.14
CA ALA A 114 1.33 -10.06 5.92
C ALA A 114 0.88 -10.38 4.49
N PHE A 115 1.73 -10.07 3.49
CA PHE A 115 1.41 -10.16 2.07
C PHE A 115 2.61 -10.72 1.29
N LYS A 116 2.33 -11.36 0.15
CA LYS A 116 3.37 -11.55 -0.87
C LYS A 116 3.73 -10.17 -1.43
N MET A 117 4.95 -9.72 -1.15
CA MET A 117 5.47 -8.41 -1.55
C MET A 117 6.61 -8.56 -2.55
N LYS A 118 6.64 -7.68 -3.54
CA LYS A 118 7.76 -7.46 -4.46
C LYS A 118 8.47 -6.16 -4.08
N GLU A 119 9.79 -6.21 -3.94
CA GLU A 119 10.59 -4.99 -3.76
C GLU A 119 10.90 -4.38 -5.14
N LEU A 120 10.54 -3.12 -5.32
CA LEU A 120 10.83 -2.35 -6.53
C LEU A 120 12.09 -1.48 -6.36
N GLY A 121 12.66 -1.44 -5.16
CA GLY A 121 13.86 -0.66 -4.83
C GLY A 121 13.55 0.82 -4.61
N VAL A 122 14.48 1.69 -4.98
CA VAL A 122 14.31 3.15 -4.83
C VAL A 122 13.10 3.62 -5.64
N ALA A 123 12.25 4.43 -5.01
CA ALA A 123 11.02 4.91 -5.63
C ALA A 123 11.32 5.79 -6.85
N LYS A 124 10.84 5.35 -8.01
CA LYS A 124 10.90 6.10 -9.28
C LYS A 124 9.53 6.51 -9.81
N PHE A 125 8.47 5.83 -9.38
CA PHE A 125 7.10 6.10 -9.83
C PHE A 125 6.10 5.90 -8.69
N ILE A 126 5.27 6.91 -8.40
CA ILE A 126 4.20 6.81 -7.40
C ILE A 126 2.95 7.49 -7.95
N SER A 127 1.82 6.75 -8.04
CA SER A 127 0.52 7.28 -8.46
C SER A 127 0.55 8.09 -9.77
N GLY A 128 1.25 7.58 -10.78
CA GLY A 128 1.40 8.25 -12.09
C GLY A 128 2.38 9.44 -12.10
N MET A 129 3.10 9.68 -11.00
CA MET A 129 4.17 10.65 -10.93
C MET A 129 5.51 9.93 -11.05
N GLU A 130 6.32 10.33 -12.02
CA GLU A 130 7.73 9.98 -12.12
C GLU A 130 8.53 10.87 -11.16
N ILE A 131 9.43 10.26 -10.39
CA ILE A 131 10.21 10.88 -9.33
C ILE A 131 11.69 10.70 -9.64
N ASP A 132 12.42 11.81 -9.63
CA ASP A 132 13.88 11.86 -9.72
C ASP A 132 14.42 12.56 -8.48
N HIS A 133 15.05 11.79 -7.57
CA HIS A 133 15.57 12.28 -6.29
C HIS A 133 17.09 12.31 -6.31
N ASP A 134 17.66 13.49 -6.43
CA ASP A 134 19.10 13.72 -6.35
C ASP A 134 19.47 14.11 -4.92
N LYS A 135 20.00 13.13 -4.18
CA LYS A 135 20.48 13.29 -2.80
C LYS A 135 21.68 14.23 -2.69
N ASN A 136 22.55 14.26 -3.70
CA ASN A 136 23.76 15.09 -3.67
C ASN A 136 23.40 16.57 -3.84
N ALA A 137 22.47 16.85 -4.76
CA ALA A 137 21.94 18.19 -4.96
C ALA A 137 20.86 18.59 -3.92
N GLY A 138 20.33 17.63 -3.15
CA GLY A 138 19.23 17.83 -2.22
C GLY A 138 17.93 18.24 -2.93
N THR A 139 17.69 17.71 -4.14
CA THR A 139 16.53 18.09 -4.97
C THR A 139 15.70 16.90 -5.37
N LEU A 140 14.40 17.10 -5.55
CA LEU A 140 13.49 16.11 -6.12
C LEU A 140 12.64 16.74 -7.20
N LYS A 141 12.68 16.15 -8.39
CA LYS A 141 11.86 16.54 -9.54
C LYS A 141 10.70 15.58 -9.69
N ILE A 142 9.54 16.13 -10.03
CA ILE A 142 8.32 15.36 -10.29
C ILE A 142 7.90 15.65 -11.72
N LYS A 143 7.73 14.59 -12.50
CA LYS A 143 7.11 14.66 -13.82
C LYS A 143 5.79 13.90 -13.78
N GLN A 144 4.72 14.56 -14.21
CA GLN A 144 3.37 14.00 -14.19
C GLN A 144 2.74 14.23 -15.56
N THR A 145 2.50 13.15 -16.28
CA THR A 145 1.75 13.20 -17.55
C THR A 145 0.27 13.10 -17.22
N ARG A 146 -0.52 14.04 -17.74
CA ARG A 146 -1.98 14.06 -17.55
C ARG A 146 -2.68 13.33 -18.69
#